data_AF-A0A090X3P5-F1
#
_entry.id   AF-A0A090X3P5-F1
#
_cell.length_a   1.000
_cell.length_b   1.000
_cell.length_c   1.000
_cell.angle_alpha   90.00
_cell.angle_beta   90.00
_cell.angle_gamma   90.00
#
_symmetry.space_group_name_H-M   'P 1'
#
loop_
_entity.id
_entity.type
_entity.pdbx_description
1 polymer ?
#
loop_
_entity_poly.entity_id
_entity_poly.type
_entity_poly.pdbx_seq_one_letter_code
_entity_poly.pdbx_strand_id
1 'polypeptide(L)'
;MEILGMKKFVLKYSFMFIGGVIMFILNYSWLNNVLIPDPCYYHFHNPNVVMELFYDFGSSSNNHPEPNLINLLFTISFGLIIGYYTFKFLNVR
;
A
#
# COMPACT_ATOMS: atom_id res chain seq x y z
N MET A 1 -24.15 26.16 -9.21
CA MET A 1 -23.39 25.17 -10.00
C MET A 1 -22.04 24.82 -9.35
N GLU A 2 -21.32 25.79 -8.78
CA GLU A 2 -20.01 25.58 -8.12
C GLU A 2 -20.04 24.68 -6.87
N ILE A 3 -21.06 24.84 -6.00
CA ILE A 3 -21.15 24.07 -4.74
C ILE A 3 -21.25 22.55 -4.99
N LEU A 4 -21.96 22.14 -6.03
CA LEU A 4 -22.11 20.72 -6.38
C LEU A 4 -20.80 20.14 -6.94
N GLY A 5 -20.06 20.92 -7.74
CA GLY A 5 -18.75 20.54 -8.26
C GLY A 5 -17.71 20.37 -7.14
N MET A 6 -17.68 21.31 -6.20
CA MET A 6 -16.79 21.25 -5.04
C MET A 6 -17.08 20.03 -4.15
N LYS A 7 -18.35 19.68 -3.93
CA LYS A 7 -18.73 18.46 -3.18
C LYS A 7 -18.26 17.18 -3.87
N LYS A 8 -18.45 17.04 -5.18
CA LYS A 8 -17.98 15.87 -5.94
C LYS A 8 -16.45 15.77 -5.94
N PHE A 9 -15.76 16.91 -6.00
CA PHE A 9 -14.31 16.98 -5.89
C PHE A 9 -13.85 16.45 -4.51
N VAL A 10 -14.33 17.05 -3.42
CA VAL A 10 -13.96 16.62 -2.06
C VAL A 10 -14.23 15.13 -1.86
N LEU A 11 -15.41 14.67 -2.26
CA LEU A 11 -15.78 13.26 -2.12
C LEU A 11 -14.82 12.33 -2.87
N LYS A 12 -14.45 12.65 -4.13
CA LYS A 12 -13.48 11.87 -4.91
C LYS A 12 -12.17 11.68 -4.16
N TYR A 13 -11.58 12.77 -3.67
CA TYR A 13 -10.29 12.71 -3.00
C TYR A 13 -10.39 12.07 -1.61
N SER A 14 -11.52 12.20 -0.91
CA SER A 14 -11.78 11.44 0.31
C SER A 14 -11.77 9.94 0.08
N PHE A 15 -12.44 9.46 -0.98
CA PHE A 15 -12.42 8.03 -1.34
C PHE A 15 -11.03 7.54 -1.70
N MET A 16 -10.27 8.31 -2.49
CA MET A 16 -8.88 7.98 -2.83
C MET A 16 -8.02 7.91 -1.56
N PHE A 17 -8.10 8.91 -0.68
CA PHE A 17 -7.36 8.94 0.57
C PHE A 17 -7.69 7.76 1.48
N ILE A 18 -8.98 7.46 1.67
CA ILE A 18 -9.44 6.30 2.45
C ILE A 18 -8.89 5.00 1.84
N GLY A 19 -8.96 4.85 0.51
CA GLY A 19 -8.38 3.67 -0.16
C GLY A 19 -6.89 3.51 0.09
N GLY A 20 -6.13 4.61 0.05
CA GLY A 20 -4.70 4.64 0.40
C GLY A 20 -4.45 4.20 1.85
N VAL A 21 -5.20 4.75 2.81
CA VAL A 21 -5.07 4.41 4.25
C VAL A 21 -5.42 2.95 4.50
N ILE A 22 -6.51 2.45 3.91
CA ILE A 22 -6.91 1.04 4.05
C ILE A 22 -5.81 0.12 3.52
N MET A 23 -5.29 0.38 2.32
CA MET A 23 -4.22 -0.44 1.76
C MET A 23 -2.93 -0.37 2.56
N PHE A 24 -2.58 0.80 3.11
CA PHE A 24 -1.46 0.92 4.02
C PHE A 24 -1.63 0.03 5.26
N ILE A 25 -2.78 0.09 5.93
CA ILE A 25 -3.06 -0.75 7.10
C ILE A 25 -3.02 -2.23 6.73
N LEU A 26 -3.68 -2.63 5.63
CA LEU A 26 -3.68 -4.03 5.18
C LEU A 26 -2.28 -4.53 4.88
N ASN A 27 -1.44 -3.73 4.23
CA ASN A 27 -0.09 -4.12 3.88
C ASN A 27 0.78 -4.35 5.12
N TYR A 28 0.83 -3.36 6.02
CA TYR A 28 1.72 -3.36 7.18
C TYR A 28 1.21 -4.18 8.36
N SER A 29 -0.10 -4.45 8.45
CA SER A 29 -0.67 -5.30 9.52
C SER A 29 -0.82 -6.77 9.11
N TRP A 30 -1.04 -7.05 7.83
CA TRP A 30 -1.40 -8.40 7.39
C TRP A 30 -0.55 -8.91 6.23
N LEU A 31 -0.45 -8.18 5.12
CA LEU A 31 0.19 -8.71 3.90
C LEU A 31 1.66 -9.06 4.12
N ASN A 32 2.42 -8.22 4.82
CA ASN A 32 3.83 -8.50 5.12
C ASN A 32 4.01 -9.80 5.92
N ASN A 33 3.14 -10.06 6.90
CA ASN A 33 3.19 -11.29 7.70
C ASN A 33 2.83 -12.54 6.88
N VAL A 34 1.98 -12.39 5.86
CA VAL A 34 1.60 -13.48 4.96
C VAL A 34 2.71 -13.77 3.94
N LEU A 35 3.32 -12.73 3.37
CA LEU A 35 4.40 -12.88 2.39
C LEU A 35 5.71 -13.34 3.03
N ILE A 36 5.93 -12.95 4.29
CA ILE A 36 7.15 -13.22 5.05
C ILE A 36 6.76 -13.89 6.37
N PRO A 37 6.35 -15.17 6.33
CA PRO A 37 5.95 -15.89 7.54
C PRO A 37 7.12 -16.15 8.49
N ASP A 38 8.35 -16.27 7.95
CA ASP A 38 9.58 -16.38 8.72
C ASP A 38 10.59 -15.31 8.26
N PRO A 39 10.76 -14.20 9.00
CA PRO A 39 11.73 -13.17 8.67
C PRO A 39 13.19 -13.64 8.85
N CYS A 40 13.44 -14.69 9.66
CA CYS A 40 14.78 -15.22 9.91
C CYS A 40 15.30 -16.05 8.72
N TYR A 41 14.41 -16.49 7.82
CA TYR A 41 14.75 -17.28 6.63
C TYR A 41 15.90 -16.67 5.80
N TYR A 42 15.91 -15.33 5.69
CA TYR A 42 16.86 -14.58 4.87
C TYR A 42 18.25 -14.39 5.49
N HIS A 43 18.48 -14.88 6.72
CA HIS A 43 19.85 -15.00 7.26
C HIS A 43 20.67 -16.09 6.56
N PHE A 44 19.99 -17.07 5.96
CA PHE A 44 20.62 -18.23 5.33
C PHE A 44 20.31 -18.36 3.84
N HIS A 45 19.44 -17.50 3.31
CA HIS A 45 18.98 -17.56 1.93
C HIS A 45 18.96 -16.17 1.30
N ASN A 46 19.37 -16.11 0.04
CA ASN A 46 19.30 -14.87 -0.72
C ASN A 46 17.83 -14.53 -1.06
N PRO A 47 17.43 -13.26 -0.94
CA PRO A 47 16.14 -12.81 -1.40
C PRO A 47 15.99 -13.01 -2.92
N ASN A 48 14.76 -13.26 -3.36
CA ASN A 48 14.45 -13.22 -4.78
C ASN A 48 14.22 -11.78 -5.25
N VAL A 49 14.11 -11.57 -6.55
CA VAL A 49 13.93 -10.24 -7.17
C VAL A 49 12.73 -9.46 -6.60
N VAL A 50 11.65 -10.14 -6.25
CA VAL A 50 10.46 -9.47 -5.67
C VAL A 50 10.77 -8.96 -4.27
N MET A 51 11.44 -9.77 -3.46
CA MET A 51 11.85 -9.39 -2.11
C MET A 51 12.85 -8.24 -2.14
N GLU A 52 13.85 -8.28 -3.02
CA GLU A 52 14.82 -7.20 -3.20
C GLU A 52 14.19 -5.89 -3.69
N LEU A 53 13.13 -5.97 -4.50
CA LEU A 53 12.46 -4.79 -5.02
C LEU A 53 11.63 -4.07 -3.94
N PHE A 54 10.99 -4.82 -3.05
CA PHE A 54 10.01 -4.30 -2.10
C PHE A 54 10.50 -4.25 -0.64
N TYR A 55 11.63 -4.86 -0.31
CA TYR A 55 12.13 -4.95 1.05
C TYR A 55 13.63 -4.66 1.12
N ASP A 56 14.02 -3.95 2.17
CA ASP A 56 15.40 -3.71 2.52
C ASP A 56 15.84 -4.69 3.63
N PHE A 57 17.11 -5.06 3.62
CA PHE A 57 17.72 -5.99 4.60
C PHE A 57 18.84 -5.26 5.35
N GLY A 58 18.45 -4.23 6.10
CA GLY A 58 19.39 -3.35 6.80
C GLY A 58 19.89 -3.91 8.13
N SER A 59 21.01 -3.38 8.61
CA SER A 59 21.53 -3.73 9.94
C SER A 59 20.60 -3.28 11.08
N SER A 60 19.80 -2.23 10.87
CA SER A 60 18.79 -1.74 11.82
C SER A 60 17.72 -2.78 12.15
N SER A 61 17.41 -3.67 11.20
CA SER A 61 16.42 -4.73 11.33
C SER A 61 17.05 -6.09 11.64
N ASN A 62 18.36 -6.12 11.96
CA ASN A 62 19.16 -7.35 12.04
C ASN A 62 19.05 -8.18 10.76
N ASN A 63 19.12 -7.52 9.60
CA ASN A 63 18.94 -8.11 8.27
C ASN A 63 17.58 -8.83 8.09
N HIS A 64 16.55 -8.46 8.84
CA HIS A 64 15.19 -8.88 8.53
C HIS A 64 14.59 -8.00 7.43
N PRO A 65 13.75 -8.57 6.56
CA PRO A 65 13.11 -7.81 5.50
C PRO A 65 12.19 -6.72 6.08
N GLU A 66 12.47 -5.47 5.75
CA GLU A 66 11.64 -4.32 6.08
C GLU A 66 11.07 -3.68 4.80
N PRO A 67 9.75 -3.39 4.74
CA PRO A 67 9.15 -2.78 3.56
C PRO A 67 9.82 -1.45 3.23
N ASN A 68 10.31 -1.31 2.00
CA ASN A 68 11.03 -0.12 1.56
C ASN A 68 10.09 0.96 0.99
N LEU A 69 10.70 2.04 0.48
CA LEU A 69 9.93 3.13 -0.13
C LEU A 69 9.13 2.68 -1.36
N ILE A 70 9.63 1.74 -2.16
CA ILE A 70 8.92 1.22 -3.34
C ILE A 70 7.65 0.48 -2.90
N ASN A 71 7.74 -0.32 -1.84
CA ASN A 71 6.58 -0.97 -1.23
C ASN A 71 5.52 0.03 -0.76
N LEU A 72 5.95 1.10 -0.06
CA LEU A 72 5.04 2.15 0.37
C LEU A 72 4.35 2.84 -0.81
N LEU A 73 5.12 3.25 -1.83
CA LEU A 73 4.60 3.93 -3.01
C LEU A 73 3.65 3.03 -3.80
N PHE A 74 3.98 1.76 -3.96
CA PHE A 74 3.11 0.78 -4.62
C PHE A 74 1.81 0.59 -3.84
N THR A 75 1.89 0.42 -2.52
CA THR A 75 0.74 0.25 -1.62
C THR A 75 -0.21 1.44 -1.70
N ILE A 76 0.32 2.67 -1.57
CA ILE A 76 -0.47 3.90 -1.65
C ILE A 76 -1.09 4.03 -3.03
N SER A 77 -0.31 3.81 -4.10
CA SER A 77 -0.81 3.91 -5.49
C SER A 77 -1.97 2.95 -5.73
N PHE A 78 -1.84 1.71 -5.28
CA PHE A 78 -2.90 0.71 -5.40
C PHE A 78 -4.16 1.11 -4.63
N GLY A 79 -4.01 1.62 -3.40
CA GLY A 79 -5.12 2.14 -2.60
C GLY A 79 -5.81 3.35 -3.24
N LEU A 80 -5.05 4.30 -3.80
CA LEU A 80 -5.59 5.45 -4.51
C LEU A 80 -6.41 5.01 -5.75
N ILE A 81 -5.91 4.02 -6.49
CA ILE A 81 -6.59 3.44 -7.66
C ILE A 81 -7.91 2.80 -7.23
N ILE A 82 -7.91 1.95 -6.19
CA ILE A 82 -9.12 1.33 -5.64
C ILE A 82 -10.13 2.38 -5.18
N GLY A 83 -9.66 3.40 -4.44
CA GLY A 83 -10.51 4.50 -3.98
C GLY A 83 -11.14 5.28 -5.12
N TYR A 84 -10.37 5.57 -6.17
CA TYR A 84 -10.87 6.25 -7.38
C TYR A 84 -11.96 5.42 -8.09
N TYR A 85 -11.72 4.13 -8.31
CA TYR A 85 -12.70 3.26 -8.97
C TYR A 85 -13.95 3.03 -8.10
N THR A 86 -13.79 2.96 -6.78
CA THR A 86 -14.93 2.90 -5.84
C THR A 86 -15.78 4.16 -5.94
N PHE A 87 -15.16 5.35 -5.92
CA PHE A 87 -15.88 6.61 -6.13
C PHE A 87 -16.60 6.64 -7.47
N LYS A 88 -15.91 6.24 -8.56
CA LYS A 88 -16.50 6.20 -9.90
C LYS A 88 -17.71 5.28 -9.93
N PHE A 89 -17.60 4.07 -9.37
CA PHE A 89 -18.69 3.10 -9.32
C PHE A 89 -19.91 3.62 -8.56
N LEU A 90 -19.70 4.24 -7.39
CA LEU A 90 -20.79 4.78 -6.56
C LEU A 90 -21.41 6.05 -7.13
N ASN A 91 -20.67 6.82 -7.93
CA ASN A 91 -21.09 8.11 -8.49
C ASN A 91 -21.57 8.02 -9.96
N VAL A 92 -21.79 6.79 -10.47
CA VAL A 92 -22.40 6.50 -11.79
C VAL A 92 -23.95 6.55 -11.72
N ARG A 93 -24.53 7.16 -10.68
CA ARG A 93 -25.93 7.58 -10.64
C ARG A 93 -26.05 9.10 -10.72
#